data_AF-A0A0F9NIP5-F1
#
_entry.id   AF-A0A0F9NIP5-F1
#
_cell.length_a   1.000
_cell.length_b   1.000
_cell.length_c   1.000
_cell.angle_alpha   90.00
_cell.angle_beta   90.00
_cell.angle_gamma   90.00
#
_symmetry.space_group_name_H-M   'P 1'
#
loop_
_entity.id
_entity.type
_entity.pdbx_description
1 polymer ?
#
loop_
_entity_poly.entity_id
_entity_poly.type
_entity_poly.pdbx_seq_one_letter_code
_entity_poly.pdbx_strand_id
1 'polypeptide(L)'
;MKITEHIAKAKGETLFSFEIIPPVKGHRIQELYDNIDPLMEFKPPFIDVTTSREEYVYIDRDGLLDKKMTRMRPGTVGICASIKHKYDVDTVPHLLCGGFSKEETEYVLVDCHYLGIDNVMALRGDAMKEEKYFKPTKGGHEYAIGLVEQLHNLNCGNYLHDTVESDHCADFCVGVAGYPEKHLEAPSLKSDLKRLKEKVDAGAHYVVTQMFFDNQKYFEFVDAARNMGINVPIIPGIKPIAVKRHLQLLPQVFRIDIPQDLIDAVDDCKDNKAVRQVGVEWCIEQSKELKEAGVPVLHYYSMGKSDNIKAIAEKLF
;
A
#
# COMPACT_ATOMS: atom_id res chain seq x y z
N MET A 1 -16.32 7.81 0.53
CA MET A 1 -16.14 8.23 1.94
C MET A 1 -14.67 8.15 2.27
N LYS A 2 -14.18 9.06 3.13
CA LYS A 2 -12.77 9.05 3.51
C LYS A 2 -12.44 7.90 4.46
N ILE A 3 -11.22 7.38 4.40
CA ILE A 3 -10.77 6.32 5.31
C ILE A 3 -10.86 6.74 6.78
N THR A 4 -10.50 7.98 7.10
CA THR A 4 -10.61 8.51 8.47
C THR A 4 -12.07 8.56 8.96
N GLU A 5 -13.03 8.78 8.05
CA GLU A 5 -14.46 8.74 8.36
C GLU A 5 -14.97 7.32 8.57
N HIS A 6 -14.49 6.35 7.77
CA HIS A 6 -14.77 4.92 7.99
C HIS A 6 -14.28 4.47 9.36
N ILE A 7 -13.03 4.81 9.72
CA ILE A 7 -12.45 4.51 11.03
C ILE A 7 -13.26 5.14 12.17
N ALA A 8 -13.65 6.41 12.02
CA ALA A 8 -14.47 7.08 13.04
C ALA A 8 -15.86 6.44 13.19
N LYS A 9 -16.50 6.03 12.08
CA LYS A 9 -17.82 5.38 12.09
C LYS A 9 -17.79 3.98 12.69
N ALA A 10 -16.65 3.30 12.67
CA ALA A 10 -16.47 1.99 13.28
C ALA A 10 -16.55 2.00 14.82
N LYS A 11 -16.45 3.17 15.46
CA LYS A 11 -16.62 3.34 16.92
C LYS A 11 -15.75 2.40 17.77
N GLY A 12 -14.52 2.15 17.32
CA GLY A 12 -13.55 1.29 18.01
C GLY A 12 -13.54 -0.16 17.53
N GLU A 13 -14.47 -0.57 16.66
CA GLU A 13 -14.37 -1.85 15.97
C GLU A 13 -13.26 -1.82 14.92
N THR A 14 -12.39 -2.83 14.93
CA THR A 14 -11.37 -3.00 13.90
C THR A 14 -12.02 -3.35 12.57
N LEU A 15 -11.69 -2.61 11.51
CA LEU A 15 -12.20 -2.86 10.16
C LEU A 15 -11.31 -3.85 9.37
N PHE A 16 -11.91 -4.51 8.38
CA PHE A 16 -11.20 -5.35 7.41
C PHE A 16 -10.91 -4.54 6.13
N SER A 17 -9.66 -4.54 5.65
CA SER A 17 -9.32 -4.01 4.33
C SER A 17 -8.24 -4.86 3.67
N PHE A 18 -8.07 -4.72 2.36
CA PHE A 18 -7.02 -5.40 1.63
C PHE A 18 -6.59 -4.62 0.41
N GLU A 19 -5.43 -5.01 -0.11
CA GLU A 19 -4.86 -4.45 -1.32
C GLU A 19 -4.82 -5.47 -2.44
N ILE A 20 -5.01 -4.99 -3.66
CA ILE A 20 -4.90 -5.77 -4.90
C ILE A 20 -3.78 -5.26 -5.81
N ILE A 21 -3.30 -6.18 -6.65
CA ILE A 21 -2.33 -5.87 -7.70
C ILE A 21 -3.04 -5.89 -9.05
N PRO A 22 -3.08 -4.77 -9.79
CA PRO A 22 -3.65 -4.76 -11.13
C PRO A 22 -3.02 -5.85 -12.00
N PRO A 23 -3.78 -6.61 -12.80
CA PRO A 23 -3.23 -7.65 -13.65
C PRO A 23 -2.26 -7.04 -14.69
N VAL A 24 -1.29 -7.83 -15.18
CA VAL A 24 -0.39 -7.33 -16.24
C VAL A 24 -1.15 -7.20 -17.57
N LYS A 25 -0.73 -6.30 -18.44
CA LYS A 25 -1.31 -6.08 -19.76
C LYS A 25 -1.37 -7.41 -20.53
N GLY A 26 -2.51 -7.67 -21.17
CA GLY A 26 -2.80 -8.94 -21.85
C GLY A 26 -3.64 -9.93 -21.02
N HIS A 27 -3.78 -9.70 -19.71
CA HIS A 27 -4.70 -10.47 -18.87
C HIS A 27 -6.09 -9.83 -18.80
N ARG A 28 -7.08 -10.60 -18.37
CA ARG A 28 -8.47 -10.15 -18.27
C ARG A 28 -8.76 -9.54 -16.90
N ILE A 29 -9.60 -8.51 -16.86
CA ILE A 29 -10.07 -7.91 -15.59
C ILE A 29 -10.82 -8.92 -14.71
N GLN A 30 -11.37 -10.00 -15.29
CA GLN A 30 -12.01 -11.07 -14.51
C GLN A 30 -11.06 -11.71 -13.49
N GLU A 31 -9.76 -11.84 -13.81
CA GLU A 31 -8.77 -12.37 -12.86
C GLU A 31 -8.65 -11.49 -11.61
N LEU A 32 -8.88 -10.18 -11.76
CA LEU A 32 -8.95 -9.25 -10.63
C LEU A 32 -10.20 -9.51 -9.80
N TYR A 33 -11.35 -9.64 -10.46
CA TYR A 33 -12.63 -9.88 -9.80
C TYR A 33 -12.66 -11.22 -9.06
N ASP A 34 -12.08 -12.28 -9.63
CA ASP A 34 -11.99 -13.59 -8.98
C ASP A 34 -11.18 -13.53 -7.66
N ASN A 35 -10.28 -12.54 -7.52
CA ASN A 35 -9.58 -12.27 -6.27
C ASN A 35 -10.36 -11.36 -5.31
N ILE A 36 -11.23 -10.48 -5.81
CA ILE A 36 -12.01 -9.56 -4.98
C ILE A 36 -13.27 -10.24 -4.44
N ASP A 37 -14.01 -10.94 -5.31
CA ASP A 37 -15.33 -11.52 -5.02
C ASP A 37 -15.36 -12.34 -3.71
N PRO A 38 -14.38 -13.22 -3.41
CA PRO A 38 -14.39 -14.01 -2.17
C PRO A 38 -14.16 -13.19 -0.89
N LEU A 39 -13.66 -11.96 -1.00
CA LEU A 39 -13.37 -11.08 0.13
C LEU A 39 -14.49 -10.06 0.38
N MET A 40 -15.42 -9.91 -0.56
CA MET A 40 -16.53 -8.97 -0.44
C MET A 40 -17.55 -9.37 0.63
N GLU A 41 -17.62 -10.64 1.01
CA GLU A 41 -18.51 -11.10 2.09
C GLU A 41 -18.17 -10.48 3.46
N PHE A 42 -16.90 -10.08 3.67
CA PHE A 42 -16.43 -9.39 4.87
C PHE A 42 -16.66 -7.87 4.83
N LYS A 43 -17.35 -7.36 3.81
CA LYS A 43 -17.77 -5.96 3.65
C LYS A 43 -16.61 -4.97 3.89
N PRO A 44 -15.50 -5.08 3.14
CA PRO A 44 -14.40 -4.12 3.25
C PRO A 44 -14.93 -2.70 2.96
N PRO A 45 -14.69 -1.71 3.84
CA PRO A 45 -15.12 -0.34 3.59
C PRO A 45 -14.31 0.32 2.48
N PHE A 46 -13.09 -0.15 2.24
CA PHE A 46 -12.22 0.30 1.16
C PHE A 46 -11.27 -0.79 0.67
N ILE A 47 -10.82 -0.66 -0.58
CA ILE A 47 -9.83 -1.54 -1.22
C ILE A 47 -8.70 -0.69 -1.82
N ASP A 48 -7.46 -1.05 -1.48
CA ASP A 48 -6.27 -0.43 -2.05
C ASP A 48 -5.93 -1.05 -3.40
N VAL A 49 -5.52 -0.21 -4.35
CA VAL A 49 -5.08 -0.63 -5.67
C VAL A 49 -3.65 -0.17 -5.88
N THR A 50 -2.73 -1.13 -5.92
CA THR A 50 -1.32 -0.81 -6.15
C THR A 50 -1.09 -0.19 -7.51
N THR A 51 0.07 0.42 -7.63
CA THR A 51 0.59 0.87 -8.90
C THR A 51 2.04 0.44 -9.04
N SER A 52 2.52 0.35 -10.27
CA SER A 52 3.90 0.01 -10.57
C SER A 52 4.50 1.07 -11.46
N ARG A 53 5.72 1.51 -11.12
CA ARG A 53 6.50 2.37 -12.01
C ARG A 53 6.89 1.64 -13.30
N GLU A 54 7.38 2.43 -14.26
CA GLU A 54 7.96 1.93 -15.49
C GLU A 54 9.15 1.00 -15.24
N GLU A 55 9.30 0.01 -16.12
CA GLU A 55 10.47 -0.86 -16.17
C GLU A 55 11.08 -0.89 -17.58
N TYR A 56 12.36 -1.27 -17.64
CA TYR A 56 13.03 -1.52 -18.90
C TYR A 56 12.87 -2.98 -19.31
N VAL A 57 12.48 -3.20 -20.56
CA VAL A 57 12.53 -4.48 -21.23
C VAL A 57 13.60 -4.44 -22.31
N TYR A 58 14.34 -5.54 -22.43
CA TYR A 58 15.39 -5.72 -23.43
C TYR A 58 14.87 -6.64 -24.51
N ILE A 59 14.71 -6.10 -25.71
CA ILE A 59 14.25 -6.85 -26.87
C ILE A 59 15.48 -7.25 -27.67
N ASP A 60 15.72 -8.56 -27.76
CA ASP A 60 16.78 -9.09 -28.61
C ASP A 60 16.44 -8.83 -30.09
N ARG A 61 17.35 -8.14 -30.77
CA ARG A 61 17.33 -7.91 -32.21
C ARG A 61 18.68 -8.34 -32.77
N ASP A 62 18.74 -9.59 -33.22
CA ASP A 62 19.91 -10.19 -33.86
C ASP A 62 21.20 -10.05 -33.03
N GLY A 63 21.10 -10.28 -31.72
CA GLY A 63 22.22 -10.21 -30.78
C GLY A 63 22.49 -8.84 -30.19
N LEU A 64 21.72 -7.81 -30.58
CA LEU A 64 21.72 -6.49 -29.92
C LEU A 64 20.45 -6.32 -29.08
N LEU A 65 20.61 -5.86 -27.84
CA LEU A 65 19.48 -5.62 -26.94
C LEU A 65 18.94 -4.19 -27.10
N ASP A 66 17.75 -4.06 -27.68
CA ASP A 66 17.00 -2.80 -27.75
C ASP A 66 16.28 -2.55 -26.41
N LYS A 67 16.77 -1.55 -25.66
CA LYS A 67 16.23 -1.18 -24.35
C LYS A 67 14.97 -0.31 -24.54
N LYS A 68 13.81 -0.82 -24.11
CA LYS A 68 12.53 -0.10 -24.16
C LYS A 68 11.96 0.11 -22.77
N MET A 69 11.41 1.29 -22.53
CA MET A 69 10.66 1.60 -21.32
C MET A 69 9.21 1.16 -21.51
N THR A 70 8.61 0.50 -20.52
CA THR A 70 7.21 0.09 -20.57
C THR A 70 6.59 0.04 -19.19
N ARG A 71 5.25 0.16 -19.13
CA ARG A 71 4.46 -0.19 -17.94
C ARG A 71 3.78 -1.51 -18.21
N MET A 72 4.03 -2.49 -17.36
CA MET A 72 3.42 -3.81 -17.51
C MET A 72 2.02 -3.89 -16.96
N ARG A 73 1.65 -3.03 -16.00
CA ARG A 73 0.30 -3.01 -15.41
C ARG A 73 -0.45 -1.75 -15.88
N PRO A 74 -1.75 -1.86 -16.19
CA PRO A 74 -2.57 -0.73 -16.62
C PRO A 74 -2.71 0.32 -15.50
N GLY A 75 -3.22 1.49 -15.87
CA GLY A 75 -3.39 2.61 -14.95
C GLY A 75 -4.32 2.28 -13.77
N THR A 76 -3.84 2.57 -12.57
CA THR A 76 -4.52 2.30 -11.29
C THR A 76 -5.90 2.96 -11.21
N VAL A 77 -6.07 4.18 -11.71
CA VAL A 77 -7.34 4.93 -11.66
C VAL A 77 -8.49 4.19 -12.36
N GLY A 78 -8.24 3.60 -13.54
CA GLY A 78 -9.27 2.85 -14.27
C GLY A 78 -9.71 1.58 -13.55
N ILE A 79 -8.80 0.94 -12.81
CA ILE A 79 -9.11 -0.21 -11.96
C ILE A 79 -9.92 0.25 -10.74
N CYS A 80 -9.53 1.34 -10.08
CA CYS A 80 -10.29 1.93 -8.99
C CYS A 80 -11.72 2.27 -9.40
N ALA A 81 -11.91 2.92 -10.55
CA ALA A 81 -13.23 3.23 -11.10
C ALA A 81 -14.07 1.96 -11.34
N SER A 82 -13.45 0.91 -11.90
CA SER A 82 -14.11 -0.37 -12.17
C SER A 82 -14.56 -1.07 -10.89
N ILE A 83 -13.71 -1.09 -9.86
CA ILE A 83 -14.02 -1.67 -8.54
C ILE A 83 -15.14 -0.88 -7.87
N LYS A 84 -15.02 0.45 -7.82
CA LYS A 84 -16.03 1.33 -7.22
C LYS A 84 -17.40 1.12 -7.85
N HIS A 85 -17.49 1.10 -9.18
CA HIS A 85 -18.75 0.88 -9.88
C HIS A 85 -19.31 -0.54 -9.69
N LYS A 86 -18.46 -1.57 -9.65
CA LYS A 86 -18.92 -2.97 -9.54
C LYS A 86 -19.35 -3.33 -8.11
N TYR A 87 -18.63 -2.86 -7.11
CA TYR A 87 -18.77 -3.32 -5.72
C TYR A 87 -19.33 -2.27 -4.76
N ASP A 88 -19.51 -1.03 -5.21
CA ASP A 88 -19.91 0.11 -4.37
C ASP A 88 -19.02 0.26 -3.12
N VAL A 89 -17.71 0.13 -3.34
CA VAL A 89 -16.67 0.23 -2.30
C VAL A 89 -15.72 1.37 -2.62
N ASP A 90 -15.29 2.08 -1.58
CA ASP A 90 -14.28 3.13 -1.73
C ASP A 90 -12.94 2.50 -2.16
N THR A 91 -12.24 3.20 -3.05
CA THR A 91 -10.96 2.71 -3.57
C THR A 91 -9.84 3.67 -3.24
N VAL A 92 -8.64 3.11 -3.10
CA VAL A 92 -7.44 3.87 -2.75
C VAL A 92 -6.39 3.61 -3.82
N PRO A 93 -6.34 4.43 -4.89
CA PRO A 93 -5.23 4.39 -5.83
C PRO A 93 -3.91 4.72 -5.11
N HIS A 94 -2.92 3.86 -5.33
CA HIS A 94 -1.54 4.17 -5.00
C HIS A 94 -0.97 5.11 -6.05
N LEU A 95 -0.32 6.18 -5.61
CA LEU A 95 0.32 7.19 -6.44
C LEU A 95 1.81 7.23 -6.10
N LEU A 96 2.67 7.12 -7.12
CA LEU A 96 4.12 7.13 -6.94
C LEU A 96 4.73 8.45 -7.38
N CYS A 97 5.79 8.85 -6.68
CA CYS A 97 6.71 9.85 -7.20
C CYS A 97 7.51 9.33 -8.42
N GLY A 98 7.83 8.03 -8.45
CA GLY A 98 8.57 7.41 -9.54
C GLY A 98 7.71 7.14 -10.77
N GLY A 99 8.19 7.58 -11.95
CA GLY A 99 7.48 7.36 -13.23
C GLY A 99 6.48 8.45 -13.58
N PHE A 100 6.36 9.53 -12.80
CA PHE A 100 5.42 10.61 -13.09
C PHE A 100 6.06 11.98 -12.84
N SER A 101 5.77 12.95 -13.70
CA SER A 101 6.00 14.37 -13.38
C SER A 101 4.94 14.88 -12.40
N LYS A 102 5.16 16.06 -11.83
CA LYS A 102 4.16 16.73 -10.99
C LYS A 102 2.88 17.01 -11.77
N GLU A 103 2.99 17.42 -13.03
CA GLU A 103 1.87 17.70 -13.93
C GLU A 103 1.08 16.42 -14.25
N GLU A 104 1.76 15.32 -14.59
CA GLU A 104 1.10 14.03 -14.81
C GLU A 104 0.38 13.54 -13.55
N THR A 105 0.96 13.83 -12.38
CA THR A 105 0.33 13.53 -11.10
C THR A 105 -0.93 14.37 -10.89
N GLU A 106 -0.91 15.67 -11.20
CA GLU A 106 -2.09 16.53 -11.10
C GLU A 106 -3.23 16.04 -12.00
N TYR A 107 -2.94 15.61 -13.23
CA TYR A 107 -3.95 15.03 -14.12
C TYR A 107 -4.61 13.78 -13.53
N VAL A 108 -3.81 12.88 -12.95
CA VAL A 108 -4.31 11.70 -12.25
C VAL A 108 -5.20 12.07 -11.06
N LEU A 109 -4.84 13.11 -10.31
CA LEU A 109 -5.64 13.59 -9.19
C LEU A 109 -6.97 14.18 -9.65
N VAL A 110 -6.97 14.97 -10.73
CA VAL A 110 -8.19 15.49 -11.34
C VAL A 110 -9.11 14.34 -11.79
N ASP A 111 -8.56 13.30 -12.44
CA ASP A 111 -9.32 12.10 -12.80
C ASP A 111 -9.94 11.41 -11.58
N CYS A 112 -9.17 11.24 -10.50
CA CYS A 112 -9.67 10.69 -9.25
C CYS A 112 -10.84 11.52 -8.69
N HIS A 113 -10.72 12.85 -8.69
CA HIS A 113 -11.77 13.75 -8.22
C HIS A 113 -13.05 13.60 -9.06
N TYR A 114 -12.95 13.56 -10.39
CA TYR A 114 -14.11 13.37 -11.29
C TYR A 114 -14.78 12.01 -11.12
N LEU A 115 -14.03 10.99 -10.71
CA LEU A 115 -14.55 9.65 -10.41
C LEU A 115 -15.06 9.52 -8.97
N GLY A 116 -15.02 10.59 -8.18
CA GLY A 116 -15.40 10.60 -6.77
C GLY A 116 -14.51 9.69 -5.91
N ILE A 117 -13.24 9.52 -6.27
CA ILE A 117 -12.26 8.75 -5.51
C ILE A 117 -11.60 9.70 -4.51
N ASP A 118 -12.07 9.69 -3.27
CA ASP A 118 -11.64 10.64 -2.25
C ASP A 118 -10.42 10.19 -1.46
N ASN A 119 -9.86 9.00 -1.74
CA ASN A 119 -8.75 8.43 -0.98
C ASN A 119 -7.56 8.18 -1.90
N VAL A 120 -6.35 8.46 -1.43
CA VAL A 120 -5.12 8.22 -2.19
C VAL A 120 -4.02 7.74 -1.26
N MET A 121 -3.16 6.84 -1.73
CA MET A 121 -1.97 6.41 -1.01
C MET A 121 -0.72 7.01 -1.67
N ALA A 122 -0.13 8.01 -1.01
CA ALA A 122 1.03 8.74 -1.51
C ALA A 122 2.34 8.03 -1.16
N LEU A 123 3.04 7.56 -2.19
CA LEU A 123 4.25 6.74 -2.07
C LEU A 123 5.38 7.32 -2.91
N ARG A 124 6.63 7.06 -2.49
CA ARG A 124 7.79 7.37 -3.34
C ARG A 124 7.87 6.40 -4.53
N GLY A 125 7.61 5.13 -4.25
CA GLY A 125 7.91 4.01 -5.14
C GLY A 125 9.34 3.51 -4.98
N ASP A 126 9.59 2.36 -5.60
CA ASP A 126 10.89 1.69 -5.57
C ASP A 126 11.85 2.23 -6.64
N ALA A 127 13.14 1.95 -6.50
CA ALA A 127 14.10 2.14 -7.58
C ALA A 127 13.78 1.21 -8.77
N MET A 128 14.17 1.59 -9.99
CA MET A 128 14.11 0.64 -11.11
C MET A 128 15.05 -0.54 -10.85
N LYS A 129 14.75 -1.72 -11.41
CA LYS A 129 15.56 -2.95 -11.20
C LYS A 129 17.07 -2.76 -11.44
N GLU A 130 17.45 -1.85 -12.31
CA GLU A 130 18.84 -1.56 -12.67
C GLU A 130 19.46 -0.41 -11.87
N GLU A 131 18.66 0.27 -11.05
CA GLU A 131 19.09 1.40 -10.25
C GLU A 131 19.27 0.97 -8.80
N LYS A 132 20.44 1.29 -8.24
CA LYS A 132 20.73 1.02 -6.83
C LYS A 132 19.90 1.89 -5.88
N TYR A 133 19.57 3.11 -6.31
CA TYR A 133 18.85 4.10 -5.52
C TYR A 133 17.72 4.67 -6.36
N PHE A 134 16.65 5.08 -5.69
CA PHE A 134 15.53 5.75 -6.34
C PHE A 134 16.02 7.01 -7.06
N LYS A 135 15.60 7.17 -8.32
CA LYS A 135 15.71 8.44 -9.06
C LYS A 135 14.32 8.90 -9.50
N PRO A 136 13.97 10.17 -9.26
CA PRO A 136 12.71 10.72 -9.72
C PRO A 136 12.71 10.87 -11.25
N THR A 137 11.51 10.79 -11.84
CA THR A 137 11.30 11.24 -13.22
C THR A 137 11.62 12.74 -13.31
N LYS A 138 12.07 13.21 -14.47
CA LYS A 138 12.32 14.64 -14.69
C LYS A 138 11.04 15.44 -14.39
N GLY A 139 11.12 16.41 -13.49
CA GLY A 139 9.96 17.19 -13.05
C GLY A 139 9.05 16.47 -12.05
N GLY A 140 9.40 15.27 -11.59
CA GLY A 140 8.69 14.53 -10.55
C GLY A 140 9.15 14.87 -9.14
N HIS A 141 8.52 14.25 -8.15
CA HIS A 141 8.89 14.37 -6.74
C HIS A 141 10.05 13.44 -6.39
N GLU A 142 10.99 13.88 -5.55
CA GLU A 142 12.09 13.02 -5.08
C GLU A 142 11.65 12.12 -3.90
N TYR A 143 10.76 12.65 -3.06
CA TYR A 143 10.26 11.99 -1.85
C TYR A 143 8.75 12.10 -1.78
N ALA A 144 8.13 11.14 -1.08
CA ALA A 144 6.68 11.09 -0.89
C ALA A 144 6.11 12.36 -0.22
N ILE A 145 6.90 13.11 0.56
CA ILE A 145 6.45 14.38 1.16
C ILE A 145 6.05 15.41 0.10
N GLY A 146 6.78 15.53 -1.01
CA GLY A 146 6.42 16.47 -2.07
C GLY A 146 5.10 16.11 -2.75
N LEU A 147 4.80 14.80 -2.84
CA LEU A 147 3.51 14.33 -3.32
C LEU A 147 2.38 14.64 -2.32
N VAL A 148 2.63 14.49 -1.02
CA VAL A 148 1.68 14.88 0.03
C VAL A 148 1.43 16.38 0.01
N GLU A 149 2.46 17.20 -0.14
CA GLU A 149 2.35 18.67 -0.26
C GLU A 149 1.53 19.06 -1.50
N GLN A 150 1.74 18.41 -2.64
CA GLN A 150 0.94 18.65 -3.84
C GLN A 150 -0.54 18.30 -3.63
N LEU A 151 -0.83 17.16 -3.00
CA LEU A 151 -2.19 16.76 -2.62
C LEU A 151 -2.84 17.76 -1.65
N HIS A 152 -2.09 18.21 -0.65
CA HIS A 152 -2.55 19.21 0.31
C HIS A 152 -2.88 20.54 -0.38
N ASN A 153 -1.99 21.02 -1.26
CA ASN A 153 -2.21 22.23 -2.05
C ASN A 153 -3.47 22.11 -2.91
N LEU A 154 -3.67 20.99 -3.58
CA LEU A 154 -4.86 20.73 -4.38
C LEU A 154 -6.14 20.71 -3.53
N ASN A 155 -6.06 20.15 -2.32
CA ASN A 155 -7.16 20.21 -1.34
C ASN A 155 -7.48 21.63 -0.86
N CYS A 156 -6.54 22.57 -1.02
CA CYS A 156 -6.73 23.99 -0.76
C CYS A 156 -7.06 24.79 -2.05
N GLY A 157 -7.28 24.11 -3.18
CA GLY A 157 -7.58 24.76 -4.46
C GLY A 157 -6.36 25.30 -5.21
N ASN A 158 -5.14 25.01 -4.74
CA ASN A 158 -3.91 25.50 -5.35
C ASN A 158 -3.36 24.47 -6.35
N TYR A 159 -3.50 24.77 -7.64
CA TYR A 159 -2.95 23.99 -8.74
C TYR A 159 -1.51 24.43 -9.08
N LEU A 160 -0.72 23.57 -9.71
CA LEU A 160 0.73 23.79 -9.94
C LEU A 160 1.12 25.08 -10.68
N HIS A 161 0.23 25.64 -11.49
CA HIS A 161 0.55 26.76 -12.39
C HIS A 161 -0.18 28.06 -12.05
N ASP A 162 -0.92 28.11 -10.94
CA ASP A 162 -1.70 29.30 -10.52
C ASP A 162 -2.62 29.85 -11.64
N THR A 163 -2.95 29.02 -12.64
CA THR A 163 -3.76 29.40 -13.81
C THR A 163 -5.25 29.14 -13.62
N VAL A 164 -5.62 28.47 -12.54
CA VAL A 164 -6.99 28.01 -12.27
C VAL A 164 -7.42 28.57 -10.92
N GLU A 165 -8.46 29.39 -10.91
CA GLU A 165 -9.22 29.71 -9.70
C GLU A 165 -10.30 28.63 -9.54
N SER A 166 -10.39 28.00 -8.37
CA SER A 166 -11.40 26.98 -8.10
C SER A 166 -12.26 27.34 -6.89
N ASP A 167 -13.57 27.41 -7.12
CA ASP A 167 -14.58 27.52 -6.07
C ASP A 167 -14.87 26.16 -5.41
N HIS A 168 -14.40 25.06 -6.00
CA HIS A 168 -14.61 23.69 -5.53
C HIS A 168 -13.26 22.98 -5.38
N CYS A 169 -12.76 22.94 -4.15
CA CYS A 169 -11.52 22.25 -3.85
C CYS A 169 -11.73 20.72 -3.89
N ALA A 170 -10.70 20.01 -4.36
CA ALA A 170 -10.62 18.59 -4.06
C ALA A 170 -10.55 18.38 -2.54
N ASP A 171 -10.85 17.17 -2.07
CA ASP A 171 -10.83 16.90 -0.64
C ASP A 171 -10.35 15.47 -0.37
N PHE A 172 -9.12 15.19 -0.80
CA PHE A 172 -8.51 13.88 -0.68
C PHE A 172 -8.11 13.54 0.77
N CYS A 173 -8.47 12.34 1.20
CA CYS A 173 -7.89 11.66 2.35
C CYS A 173 -6.59 10.96 1.93
N VAL A 174 -5.47 11.45 2.44
CA VAL A 174 -4.12 11.06 2.03
C VAL A 174 -3.51 10.04 2.99
N GLY A 175 -3.26 8.83 2.51
CA GLY A 175 -2.47 7.81 3.21
C GLY A 175 -0.99 7.90 2.88
N VAL A 176 -0.13 7.52 3.83
CA VAL A 176 1.31 7.37 3.61
C VAL A 176 1.85 6.08 4.22
N ALA A 177 2.98 5.57 3.69
CA ALA A 177 3.62 4.38 4.25
C ALA A 177 4.39 4.68 5.55
N GLY A 178 4.33 3.76 6.51
CA GLY A 178 5.20 3.69 7.70
C GLY A 178 5.98 2.37 7.73
N TYR A 179 7.10 2.30 8.44
CA TYR A 179 7.95 1.11 8.47
C TYR A 179 8.28 0.73 9.92
N PRO A 180 7.61 -0.30 10.49
CA PRO A 180 7.84 -0.72 11.88
C PRO A 180 9.30 -1.10 12.15
N GLU A 181 9.97 -1.65 11.13
CA GLU A 181 11.36 -2.12 11.20
C GLU A 181 12.34 -1.24 10.41
N LYS A 182 11.93 0.01 10.10
CA LYS A 182 12.67 1.04 9.35
C LYS A 182 12.79 0.78 7.84
N HIS A 183 12.61 1.83 7.04
CA HIS A 183 12.90 1.81 5.61
C HIS A 183 14.36 1.46 5.28
N LEU A 184 14.60 0.73 4.17
CA LEU A 184 15.92 0.20 3.80
C LEU A 184 17.00 1.29 3.63
N GLU A 185 16.61 2.48 3.20
CA GLU A 185 17.52 3.61 2.98
C GLU A 185 17.71 4.50 4.22
N ALA A 186 16.89 4.32 5.26
CA ALA A 186 16.99 5.15 6.45
C ALA A 186 18.18 4.69 7.33
N PRO A 187 18.92 5.60 7.97
CA PRO A 187 20.06 5.24 8.80
C PRO A 187 19.64 4.67 10.17
N SER A 188 18.45 5.01 10.66
CA SER A 188 17.89 4.51 11.92
C SER A 188 16.36 4.61 11.92
N LEU A 189 15.69 3.85 12.79
CA LEU A 189 14.23 3.94 12.97
C LEU A 189 13.78 5.34 13.38
N LYS A 190 14.54 6.01 14.26
CA LYS A 190 14.27 7.39 14.68
C LYS A 190 14.33 8.38 13.50
N SER A 191 15.32 8.21 12.62
CA SER A 191 15.43 9.03 11.41
C SER A 191 14.26 8.78 10.45
N ASP A 192 13.81 7.54 10.33
CA ASP A 192 12.67 7.16 9.48
C ASP A 192 11.34 7.71 10.03
N LEU A 193 11.13 7.61 11.34
CA LEU A 193 9.98 8.22 12.04
C LEU A 193 9.97 9.74 11.88
N LYS A 194 11.13 10.41 11.86
CA LYS A 194 11.18 11.85 11.55
C LYS A 194 10.63 12.14 10.15
N ARG A 195 10.98 11.32 9.15
CA ARG A 195 10.44 11.47 7.78
C ARG A 195 8.95 11.16 7.71
N LEU A 196 8.49 10.17 8.48
CA LEU A 196 7.06 9.93 8.63
C LEU A 196 6.33 11.14 9.22
N LYS A 197 6.88 11.73 10.30
CA LYS A 197 6.35 12.95 10.89
C LYS A 197 6.27 14.09 9.89
N GLU A 198 7.33 14.33 9.13
CA GLU A 198 7.32 15.38 8.09
C GLU A 198 6.19 15.17 7.06
N LYS A 199 5.92 13.93 6.64
CA LYS A 199 4.76 13.62 5.77
C LYS A 199 3.41 13.86 6.45
N VAL A 200 3.29 13.52 7.73
CA VAL A 200 2.05 13.76 8.50
C VAL A 200 1.80 15.25 8.68
N ASP A 201 2.84 15.99 9.07
CA ASP A 201 2.77 17.45 9.23
C ASP A 201 2.46 18.16 7.89
N ALA A 202 2.85 17.58 6.76
CA ALA A 202 2.53 18.07 5.41
C ALA A 202 1.08 17.80 4.96
N GLY A 203 0.28 17.03 5.71
CA GLY A 203 -1.14 16.79 5.41
C GLY A 203 -1.54 15.34 5.18
N ALA A 204 -0.72 14.35 5.57
CA ALA A 204 -1.18 12.97 5.58
C ALA A 204 -2.21 12.72 6.69
N HIS A 205 -3.25 11.95 6.39
CA HIS A 205 -4.42 11.72 7.24
C HIS A 205 -4.39 10.37 7.96
N TYR A 206 -3.64 9.40 7.43
CA TYR A 206 -3.43 8.08 8.05
C TYR A 206 -2.13 7.46 7.55
N VAL A 207 -1.66 6.44 8.27
CA VAL A 207 -0.47 5.67 7.93
C VAL A 207 -0.85 4.22 7.71
N VAL A 208 -0.33 3.57 6.67
CA VAL A 208 -0.35 2.11 6.53
C VAL A 208 1.07 1.60 6.70
N THR A 209 1.30 0.67 7.62
CA THR A 209 2.63 0.13 7.85
C THR A 209 3.02 -0.87 6.77
N GLN A 210 4.31 -0.96 6.44
CA GLN A 210 4.86 -2.15 5.81
C GLN A 210 4.50 -3.41 6.62
N MET A 211 4.49 -4.57 5.96
CA MET A 211 4.31 -5.86 6.60
C MET A 211 5.34 -6.10 7.71
N PHE A 212 4.92 -6.80 8.75
CA PHE A 212 5.75 -7.27 9.86
C PHE A 212 5.22 -8.64 10.29
N PHE A 213 6.06 -9.45 10.93
CA PHE A 213 5.69 -10.79 11.40
C PHE A 213 5.66 -10.91 12.93
N ASP A 214 6.08 -9.85 13.63
CA ASP A 214 6.10 -9.73 15.09
C ASP A 214 5.31 -8.48 15.51
N ASN A 215 4.19 -8.68 16.22
CA ASN A 215 3.32 -7.60 16.67
C ASN A 215 4.02 -6.60 17.59
N GLN A 216 5.04 -7.04 18.32
CA GLN A 216 5.82 -6.16 19.17
C GLN A 216 6.51 -5.05 18.36
N LYS A 217 6.95 -5.33 17.13
CA LYS A 217 7.52 -4.31 16.23
C LYS A 217 6.51 -3.22 15.87
N TYR A 218 5.26 -3.61 15.64
CA TYR A 218 4.19 -2.66 15.36
C TYR A 218 3.86 -1.82 16.60
N PHE A 219 3.71 -2.43 17.77
CA PHE A 219 3.42 -1.70 19.01
C PHE A 219 4.53 -0.71 19.37
N GLU A 220 5.80 -1.12 19.31
CA GLU A 220 6.95 -0.24 19.54
C GLU A 220 7.00 0.92 18.54
N PHE A 221 6.68 0.65 17.28
CA PHE A 221 6.60 1.68 16.25
C PHE A 221 5.48 2.69 16.53
N VAL A 222 4.29 2.22 16.92
CA VAL A 222 3.17 3.08 17.29
C VAL A 222 3.55 3.94 18.49
N ASP A 223 4.08 3.36 19.56
CA ASP A 223 4.51 4.11 20.75
C ASP A 223 5.56 5.18 20.41
N ALA A 224 6.56 4.82 19.61
CA ALA A 224 7.58 5.76 19.16
C ALA A 224 6.99 6.89 18.29
N ALA A 225 6.02 6.57 17.41
CA ALA A 225 5.33 7.55 16.59
C ALA A 225 4.48 8.52 17.45
N ARG A 226 3.73 8.00 18.42
CA ARG A 226 2.93 8.82 19.37
C ARG A 226 3.82 9.73 20.20
N ASN A 227 4.95 9.23 20.70
CA ASN A 227 5.96 10.04 21.42
C ASN A 227 6.56 11.17 20.56
N MET A 228 6.50 11.07 19.23
CA MET A 228 6.91 12.12 18.29
C MET A 228 5.76 13.05 17.87
N GLY A 229 4.55 12.85 18.40
CA GLY A 229 3.37 13.64 18.08
C GLY A 229 2.68 13.27 16.76
N ILE A 230 2.96 12.08 16.21
CA ILE A 230 2.19 11.54 15.10
C ILE A 230 0.90 10.96 15.69
N ASN A 231 -0.25 11.61 15.47
CA ASN A 231 -1.53 11.23 16.09
C ASN A 231 -2.59 10.71 15.11
N VAL A 232 -2.27 10.68 13.81
CA VAL A 232 -3.13 10.07 12.80
C VAL A 232 -3.28 8.55 13.03
N PRO A 233 -4.36 7.92 12.52
CA PRO A 233 -4.50 6.46 12.56
C PRO A 233 -3.30 5.77 11.92
N ILE A 234 -2.81 4.69 12.56
CA ILE A 234 -1.73 3.85 12.05
C ILE A 234 -2.31 2.45 11.84
N ILE A 235 -2.46 2.06 10.59
CA ILE A 235 -3.06 0.81 10.15
C ILE A 235 -1.96 -0.24 9.97
N PRO A 236 -1.98 -1.38 10.68
CA PRO A 236 -1.05 -2.48 10.42
C PRO A 236 -1.29 -3.11 9.05
N GLY A 237 -0.24 -3.14 8.23
CA GLY A 237 -0.17 -3.95 7.02
C GLY A 237 0.28 -5.38 7.35
N ILE A 238 -0.47 -6.39 6.90
CA ILE A 238 -0.27 -7.79 7.29
C ILE A 238 -0.20 -8.68 6.05
N LYS A 239 0.74 -9.63 6.05
CA LYS A 239 0.92 -10.58 4.97
C LYS A 239 1.13 -12.00 5.51
N PRO A 240 0.31 -12.99 5.13
CA PRO A 240 0.63 -14.39 5.42
C PRO A 240 1.80 -14.89 4.56
N ILE A 241 2.67 -15.70 5.16
CA ILE A 241 3.63 -16.53 4.41
C ILE A 241 2.84 -17.56 3.59
N ALA A 242 3.30 -17.86 2.37
CA ALA A 242 2.58 -18.76 1.46
C ALA A 242 3.50 -19.76 0.75
N VAL A 243 4.80 -19.46 0.64
CA VAL A 243 5.79 -20.36 0.05
C VAL A 243 7.09 -20.28 0.83
N LYS A 244 7.85 -21.37 0.89
CA LYS A 244 9.11 -21.46 1.65
C LYS A 244 10.11 -20.36 1.26
N ARG A 245 10.12 -19.98 -0.02
CA ARG A 245 10.96 -18.89 -0.55
C ARG A 245 10.72 -17.53 0.12
N HIS A 246 9.56 -17.29 0.73
CA HIS A 246 9.30 -16.04 1.45
C HIS A 246 10.25 -15.83 2.63
N LEU A 247 10.76 -16.89 3.26
CA LEU A 247 11.75 -16.78 4.34
C LEU A 247 13.03 -16.05 3.90
N GLN A 248 13.39 -16.17 2.61
CA GLN A 248 14.54 -15.48 2.04
C GLN A 248 14.15 -14.17 1.37
N LEU A 249 13.06 -14.18 0.59
CA LEU A 249 12.70 -13.04 -0.25
C LEU A 249 12.21 -11.83 0.56
N LEU A 250 11.37 -12.04 1.57
CA LEU A 250 10.74 -10.92 2.27
C LEU A 250 11.75 -10.10 3.08
N PRO A 251 12.67 -10.69 3.88
CA PRO A 251 13.71 -9.92 4.57
C PRO A 251 14.66 -9.19 3.60
N GLN A 252 14.97 -9.82 2.45
CA GLN A 252 15.86 -9.23 1.44
C GLN A 252 15.26 -8.04 0.72
N VAL A 253 13.95 -8.00 0.53
CA VAL A 253 13.29 -6.91 -0.20
C VAL A 253 12.81 -5.84 0.77
N PHE A 254 12.16 -6.23 1.87
CA PHE A 254 11.45 -5.31 2.76
C PHE A 254 12.23 -4.93 4.03
N ARG A 255 13.39 -5.56 4.28
CA ARG A 255 14.22 -5.33 5.48
C ARG A 255 13.45 -5.56 6.79
N ILE A 256 12.76 -6.68 6.83
CA ILE A 256 11.99 -7.14 7.98
C ILE A 256 12.59 -8.43 8.53
N ASP A 257 12.41 -8.64 9.83
CA ASP A 257 12.77 -9.87 10.50
C ASP A 257 11.55 -10.83 10.54
N ILE A 258 11.83 -12.12 10.45
CA ILE A 258 10.83 -13.17 10.60
C ILE A 258 11.13 -13.88 11.93
N PRO A 259 10.17 -14.00 12.86
CA PRO A 259 10.37 -14.70 14.13
C PRO A 259 10.89 -16.12 13.95
N GLN A 260 11.79 -16.55 14.82
CA GLN A 260 12.41 -17.89 14.73
C GLN A 260 11.37 -19.00 14.74
N ASP A 261 10.33 -18.89 15.58
CA ASP A 261 9.24 -19.87 15.64
C ASP A 261 8.50 -20.03 14.30
N LEU A 262 8.32 -18.93 13.56
CA LEU A 262 7.72 -18.97 12.23
C LEU A 262 8.70 -19.55 11.19
N ILE A 263 10.00 -19.27 11.32
CA ILE A 263 11.03 -19.87 10.47
C ILE A 263 11.02 -21.39 10.64
N ASP A 264 11.09 -21.87 11.88
CA ASP A 264 11.14 -23.30 12.22
C ASP A 264 9.88 -24.02 11.71
N ALA A 265 8.69 -23.45 11.95
CA ALA A 265 7.43 -24.01 11.49
C ALA A 265 7.36 -24.11 9.94
N VAL A 266 7.91 -23.13 9.22
CA VAL A 266 7.98 -23.16 7.76
C VAL A 266 9.06 -24.13 7.27
N ASP A 267 10.17 -24.29 7.99
CA ASP A 267 11.23 -25.21 7.62
C ASP A 267 10.83 -26.68 7.76
N ASP A 268 10.00 -26.99 8.77
CA ASP A 268 9.40 -28.31 9.01
C ASP A 268 8.31 -28.70 7.98
N CYS A 269 7.85 -27.75 7.17
CA CYS A 269 6.85 -28.01 6.13
C CYS A 269 7.42 -28.83 4.97
N LYS A 270 6.68 -29.86 4.55
CA LYS A 270 7.05 -30.74 3.43
C LYS A 270 6.90 -30.09 2.05
N ASP A 271 5.93 -29.18 1.91
CA ASP A 271 5.62 -28.50 0.65
C ASP A 271 5.00 -27.12 0.90
N ASN A 272 4.78 -26.35 -0.16
CA ASN A 272 4.17 -25.02 -0.05
C ASN A 272 2.69 -25.05 0.36
N LYS A 273 1.99 -26.20 0.28
CA LYS A 273 0.62 -26.31 0.79
C LYS A 273 0.63 -26.29 2.32
N ALA A 274 1.57 -27.02 2.94
CA ALA A 274 1.81 -26.96 4.38
C ALA A 274 2.29 -25.57 4.82
N VAL A 275 3.24 -24.96 4.09
CA VAL A 275 3.71 -23.58 4.40
C VAL A 275 2.56 -22.58 4.37
N ARG A 276 1.65 -22.73 3.41
CA ARG A 276 0.47 -21.88 3.26
C ARG A 276 -0.48 -22.01 4.46
N GLN A 277 -0.67 -23.22 4.97
CA GLN A 277 -1.46 -23.46 6.19
C GLN A 277 -0.82 -22.78 7.41
N VAL A 278 0.48 -23.01 7.63
CA VAL A 278 1.24 -22.37 8.74
C VAL A 278 1.16 -20.85 8.66
N GLY A 279 1.34 -20.27 7.46
CA GLY A 279 1.27 -18.83 7.29
C GLY A 279 -0.13 -18.23 7.50
N VAL A 280 -1.20 -19.00 7.22
CA VAL A 280 -2.58 -18.60 7.55
C VAL A 280 -2.80 -18.64 9.07
N GLU A 281 -2.39 -19.73 9.73
CA GLU A 281 -2.52 -19.88 11.19
C GLU A 281 -1.75 -18.79 11.94
N TRP A 282 -0.50 -18.52 11.54
CA TRP A 282 0.30 -17.43 12.10
C TRP A 282 -0.40 -16.07 11.95
N CYS A 283 -0.90 -15.79 10.74
CA CYS A 283 -1.56 -14.53 10.44
C CYS A 283 -2.89 -14.36 11.21
N ILE A 284 -3.61 -15.45 11.48
CA ILE A 284 -4.81 -15.44 12.33
C ILE A 284 -4.43 -15.00 13.75
N GLU A 285 -3.45 -15.63 14.38
CA GLU A 285 -3.03 -15.28 15.75
C GLU A 285 -2.46 -13.86 15.81
N GLN A 286 -1.64 -13.48 14.83
CA GLN A 286 -1.14 -12.11 14.68
C GLN A 286 -2.29 -11.09 14.61
N SER A 287 -3.31 -11.38 13.81
CA SER A 287 -4.46 -10.48 13.61
C SER A 287 -5.38 -10.43 14.83
N LYS A 288 -5.55 -11.54 15.58
CA LYS A 288 -6.33 -11.57 16.82
C LYS A 288 -5.72 -10.63 17.86
N GLU A 289 -4.42 -10.75 18.11
CA GLU A 289 -3.73 -9.90 19.08
C GLU A 289 -3.79 -8.42 18.68
N LEU A 290 -3.60 -8.09 17.40
CA LEU A 290 -3.76 -6.72 16.90
C LEU A 290 -5.19 -6.19 17.07
N LYS A 291 -6.20 -7.03 16.80
CA LYS A 291 -7.62 -6.67 16.99
C LYS A 291 -7.95 -6.46 18.48
N GLU A 292 -7.43 -7.31 19.37
CA GLU A 292 -7.56 -7.17 20.82
C GLU A 292 -6.89 -5.89 21.33
N ALA A 293 -5.77 -5.49 20.73
CA ALA A 293 -5.11 -4.21 20.99
C ALA A 293 -5.85 -2.98 20.43
N GLY A 294 -6.96 -3.18 19.70
CA GLY A 294 -7.83 -2.10 19.22
C GLY A 294 -7.26 -1.34 18.02
N VAL A 295 -6.49 -1.99 17.14
CA VAL A 295 -6.05 -1.35 15.89
C VAL A 295 -7.25 -0.94 15.03
N PRO A 296 -7.18 0.20 14.32
CA PRO A 296 -8.37 0.74 13.62
C PRO A 296 -8.80 -0.12 12.42
N VAL A 297 -7.84 -0.75 11.74
CA VAL A 297 -8.05 -1.56 10.54
C VAL A 297 -6.99 -2.64 10.49
N LEU A 298 -7.32 -3.85 10.06
CA LEU A 298 -6.35 -4.85 9.61
C LEU A 298 -6.27 -4.78 8.08
N HIS A 299 -5.11 -4.41 7.54
CA HIS A 299 -4.91 -4.23 6.11
C HIS A 299 -4.09 -5.37 5.51
N TYR A 300 -4.69 -6.18 4.64
CA TYR A 300 -4.06 -7.39 4.14
C TYR A 300 -3.45 -7.24 2.74
N TYR A 301 -2.17 -7.61 2.63
CA TYR A 301 -1.46 -7.72 1.35
C TYR A 301 -1.82 -9.04 0.65
N SER A 302 -2.88 -9.03 -0.17
CA SER A 302 -3.37 -10.24 -0.85
C SER A 302 -2.40 -10.80 -1.88
N MET A 303 -1.59 -9.94 -2.52
CA MET A 303 -0.69 -10.29 -3.63
C MET A 303 -1.39 -11.06 -4.77
N GLY A 304 -2.68 -10.80 -5.00
CA GLY A 304 -3.49 -11.51 -6.00
C GLY A 304 -3.80 -12.97 -5.61
N LYS A 305 -3.85 -13.26 -4.31
CA LYS A 305 -4.25 -14.56 -3.72
C LYS A 305 -5.24 -14.33 -2.59
N SER A 306 -6.53 -14.39 -2.93
CA SER A 306 -7.63 -14.09 -2.00
C SER A 306 -7.94 -15.23 -1.03
N ASP A 307 -7.65 -16.48 -1.39
CA ASP A 307 -7.99 -17.67 -0.61
C ASP A 307 -7.34 -17.70 0.79
N ASN A 308 -6.10 -17.20 0.92
CA ASN A 308 -5.49 -17.06 2.26
C ASN A 308 -6.15 -15.97 3.09
N ILE A 309 -6.37 -14.82 2.48
CA ILE A 309 -6.96 -13.67 3.18
C ILE A 309 -8.39 -14.00 3.60
N LYS A 310 -9.12 -14.74 2.76
CA LYS A 310 -10.44 -15.26 3.09
C LYS A 310 -10.41 -16.14 4.32
N ALA A 311 -9.56 -17.16 4.34
CA ALA A 311 -9.45 -18.09 5.48
C ALA A 311 -9.08 -17.38 6.79
N ILE A 312 -8.28 -16.30 6.72
CA ILE A 312 -7.96 -15.45 7.86
C ILE A 312 -9.18 -14.63 8.29
N ALA A 313 -9.84 -13.96 7.33
CA ALA A 313 -10.99 -13.11 7.58
C ALA A 313 -12.18 -13.88 8.19
N GLU A 314 -12.48 -15.10 7.73
CA GLU A 314 -13.52 -15.99 8.27
C GLU A 314 -13.35 -16.30 9.78
N LYS A 315 -12.14 -16.14 10.33
CA LYS A 315 -11.86 -16.35 11.76
C LYS A 315 -11.97 -15.08 12.59
N LEU A 316 -12.03 -13.91 11.96
CA LEU A 316 -11.86 -12.61 12.60
C LEU A 316 -13.07 -11.69 12.43
N PHE A 317 -13.81 -11.80 11.33
CA PHE A 317 -14.90 -10.92 10.92
C PHE A 317 -16.14 -11.73 10.55
#